data_AF-A0A431N1R6-F1
#
_entry.id   AF-A0A431N1R6-F1
#
_cell.length_a   1.000
_cell.length_b   1.000
_cell.length_c   1.000
_cell.angle_alpha   90.00
_cell.angle_beta   90.00
_cell.angle_gamma   90.00
#
_symmetry.space_group_name_H-M   'P 1'
#
loop_
_entity.id
_entity.type
_entity.pdbx_description
1 polymer ?
#
loop_
_entity_poly.entity_id
_entity_poly.type
_entity_poly.pdbx_seq_one_letter_code
_entity_poly.pdbx_strand_id
1 'polypeptide(L)'
;KTLVLGALADGILDAALLLVYEKRFRPEEKWHAPWTERQQAKVDRALDYLEAAPPAMTSGPTYGHMTLACALGYLDFRHEGKWRAGHPKLVQWLDAFAAAVPAFEETRPKA
;
A
#
# COMPACT_ATOMS: atom_id res chain seq x y z
N LYS A 1 -14.14 4.07 -11.28
CA LYS A 1 -14.19 2.61 -11.02
C LYS A 1 -13.79 2.33 -9.56
N THR A 2 -14.65 2.69 -8.60
CA THR A 2 -14.30 2.70 -7.17
C THR A 2 -13.97 1.32 -6.61
N LEU A 3 -14.77 0.30 -6.96
CA LEU A 3 -14.60 -1.07 -6.45
C LEU A 3 -13.34 -1.74 -7.00
N VAL A 4 -12.95 -1.44 -8.24
CA VAL A 4 -11.73 -2.00 -8.86
C VAL A 4 -10.48 -1.46 -8.16
N LEU A 5 -10.46 -0.16 -7.86
CA LEU A 5 -9.35 0.44 -7.12
C LEU A 5 -9.25 -0.11 -5.69
N GLY A 6 -10.40 -0.23 -5.00
CA GLY A 6 -10.45 -0.83 -3.66
C GLY A 6 -9.91 -2.26 -3.65
N ALA A 7 -10.37 -3.11 -4.56
CA ALA A 7 -9.90 -4.49 -4.66
C ALA A 7 -8.39 -4.60 -4.96
N LEU A 8 -7.84 -3.70 -5.78
CA LEU A 8 -6.41 -3.66 -6.06
C LEU A 8 -5.61 -3.27 -4.79
N ALA A 9 -6.08 -2.25 -4.07
CA ALA A 9 -5.44 -1.78 -2.84
C ALA A 9 -5.55 -2.80 -1.69
N ASP A 10 -6.67 -3.50 -1.56
CA ASP A 10 -6.83 -4.63 -0.63
C ASP A 10 -5.83 -5.76 -0.98
N GLY A 11 -5.65 -6.06 -2.27
CA GLY A 11 -4.64 -7.04 -2.71
C GLY A 11 -3.20 -6.65 -2.35
N ILE A 12 -2.88 -5.35 -2.32
CA ILE A 12 -1.60 -4.84 -1.82
C ILE A 12 -1.48 -5.10 -0.32
N LEU A 13 -2.50 -4.74 0.46
CA LEU A 13 -2.53 -4.94 1.91
C LEU A 13 -2.37 -6.42 2.29
N ASP A 14 -3.11 -7.31 1.64
CA ASP A 14 -3.06 -8.76 1.90
C ASP A 14 -1.65 -9.32 1.62
N ALA A 15 -1.04 -8.94 0.48
CA ALA A 15 0.31 -9.38 0.15
C ALA A 15 1.35 -8.82 1.14
N ALA A 16 1.24 -7.55 1.50
CA ALA A 16 2.12 -6.90 2.47
C ALA A 16 1.99 -7.49 3.89
N LEU A 17 0.78 -7.89 4.29
CA LEU A 17 0.52 -8.56 5.56
C LEU A 17 1.16 -9.95 5.61
N LEU A 18 1.06 -10.71 4.50
CA LEU A 18 1.68 -12.04 4.40
C LEU A 18 3.21 -11.97 4.51
N LEU A 19 3.85 -10.91 4.01
CA LEU A 19 5.28 -10.67 4.20
C LEU A 19 5.63 -10.46 5.68
N VAL A 20 4.81 -9.70 6.41
CA VAL A 20 4.98 -9.50 7.87
C VAL A 20 4.78 -10.81 8.62
N TYR A 21 3.76 -11.59 8.25
CA TYR A 21 3.44 -12.86 8.93
C TYR A 21 4.54 -13.90 8.79
N GLU A 22 5.14 -14.01 7.60
CA GLU A 22 6.27 -14.91 7.38
C GLU A 22 7.38 -14.64 8.40
N LYS A 23 7.78 -13.37 8.56
CA LYS A 23 8.88 -13.01 9.47
C LYS A 23 8.50 -12.99 10.95
N ARG A 24 7.28 -12.55 11.26
CA ARG A 24 6.85 -12.32 12.66
C ARG A 24 6.44 -13.60 13.37
N PHE A 25 5.85 -14.55 12.65
CA PHE A 25 5.21 -15.72 13.26
C PHE A 25 5.86 -17.05 12.89
N ARG A 26 6.83 -17.07 11.97
CA ARG A 26 7.60 -18.28 11.65
C ARG A 26 9.05 -18.13 12.11
N PRO A 27 9.64 -19.19 12.67
CA PRO A 27 11.09 -19.27 12.86
C PRO A 27 11.84 -19.01 11.55
N GLU A 28 13.02 -18.40 11.64
CA GLU A 28 13.82 -17.97 10.48
C GLU A 28 14.16 -19.13 9.55
N GLU A 29 14.44 -20.31 10.10
CA GLU A 29 14.71 -21.54 9.35
C GLU A 29 13.50 -22.06 8.55
N LYS A 30 12.31 -21.52 8.80
CA LYS A 30 11.07 -21.85 8.08
C LYS A 30 10.64 -20.77 7.10
N TRP A 31 11.42 -19.69 6.95
CA TRP A 31 11.11 -18.64 5.98
C TRP A 31 11.30 -19.18 4.56
N HIS A 32 10.24 -19.11 3.78
CA HIS A 32 10.25 -19.59 2.41
C HIS A 32 10.46 -18.41 1.44
N ALA A 33 11.71 -18.17 1.06
CA ALA A 33 12.08 -17.04 0.19
C ALA A 33 11.22 -16.94 -1.09
N PRO A 34 10.99 -18.03 -1.87
CA PRO A 34 10.13 -17.97 -3.06
C PRO A 34 8.69 -17.51 -2.77
N TRP A 35 8.15 -17.79 -1.58
CA TRP A 35 6.83 -17.29 -1.19
C TRP A 35 6.86 -15.79 -0.90
N THR A 36 7.88 -15.31 -0.19
CA THR A 36 8.04 -13.88 0.09
C THR A 36 8.27 -13.08 -1.18
N GLU A 37 9.13 -13.54 -2.08
CA GLU A 37 9.36 -12.95 -3.40
C GLU A 37 8.07 -12.88 -4.21
N ARG A 38 7.24 -13.93 -4.17
CA ARG A 38 5.94 -13.93 -4.84
C ARG A 38 4.98 -12.89 -4.27
N GLN A 39 4.93 -12.67 -2.95
CA GLN A 39 4.08 -11.61 -2.38
C GLN A 39 4.63 -10.22 -2.72
N GLN A 40 5.95 -10.03 -2.61
CA GLN A 40 6.59 -8.77 -2.97
C GLN A 40 6.30 -8.41 -4.43
N ALA A 41 6.45 -9.36 -5.36
CA ALA A 41 6.15 -9.13 -6.77
C ALA A 41 4.68 -8.77 -7.06
N LYS A 42 3.72 -9.15 -6.19
CA LYS A 42 2.33 -8.67 -6.32
C LYS A 42 2.22 -7.19 -5.93
N VAL A 43 2.85 -6.82 -4.82
CA VAL A 43 2.90 -5.43 -4.34
C VAL A 43 3.54 -4.55 -5.42
N ASP A 44 4.71 -4.95 -5.91
CA ASP A 44 5.46 -4.17 -6.90
C ASP A 44 4.64 -3.95 -8.17
N ARG A 45 4.07 -5.00 -8.78
CA ARG A 45 3.26 -4.85 -10.00
C ARG A 45 2.01 -3.97 -9.80
N ALA A 46 1.40 -4.02 -8.62
CA ALA A 46 0.24 -3.21 -8.31
C ALA A 46 0.62 -1.73 -8.15
N LEU A 47 1.76 -1.45 -7.50
CA LEU A 47 2.30 -0.10 -7.38
C LEU A 47 2.76 0.44 -8.73
N ASP A 48 3.44 -0.35 -9.56
CA ASP A 48 3.83 0.04 -10.94
C ASP A 48 2.60 0.45 -11.76
N TYR A 49 1.52 -0.35 -11.68
CA TYR A 49 0.27 -0.05 -12.36
C TYR A 49 -0.34 1.28 -11.89
N LEU A 50 -0.36 1.50 -10.58
CA LEU A 50 -0.91 2.72 -9.97
C LEU A 50 -0.03 3.95 -10.22
N GLU A 51 1.28 3.80 -10.28
CA GLU A 51 2.24 4.86 -10.60
C GLU A 51 2.15 5.28 -12.07
N ALA A 52 1.89 4.35 -12.99
CA ALA A 52 1.67 4.67 -14.39
C ALA A 52 0.49 5.64 -14.57
N ALA A 53 -0.58 5.44 -13.80
CA ALA A 53 -1.79 6.27 -13.84
C ALA A 53 -2.45 6.39 -12.45
N PRO A 54 -1.98 7.32 -11.59
CA PRO A 54 -2.56 7.51 -10.27
C PRO A 54 -4.05 7.88 -10.34
N PRO A 55 -4.90 7.38 -9.42
CA PRO A 55 -6.33 7.59 -9.50
C PRO A 55 -6.69 9.06 -9.22
N ALA A 56 -7.46 9.67 -10.13
CA ALA A 56 -7.88 11.06 -9.99
C ALA A 56 -8.90 11.25 -8.85
N MET A 57 -8.72 12.32 -8.06
CA MET A 57 -9.62 12.70 -6.96
C MET A 57 -10.50 13.90 -7.34
N THR A 58 -11.42 13.74 -8.30
CA THR A 58 -12.20 14.87 -8.85
C THR A 58 -13.47 15.23 -8.06
N SER A 59 -13.98 14.32 -7.24
CA SER A 59 -15.28 14.46 -6.55
C SER A 59 -15.19 14.13 -5.07
N GLY A 60 -14.00 14.32 -4.50
CA GLY A 60 -13.66 13.90 -3.14
C GLY A 60 -13.11 12.46 -3.05
N PRO A 61 -12.68 12.05 -1.84
CA PRO A 61 -12.18 10.70 -1.60
C PRO A 61 -13.31 9.68 -1.76
N THR A 62 -13.00 8.57 -2.42
CA THR A 62 -13.91 7.42 -2.56
C THR A 62 -13.40 6.28 -1.70
N TYR A 63 -14.19 5.21 -1.54
CA TYR A 63 -13.72 3.97 -0.89
C TYR A 63 -12.37 3.50 -1.45
N GLY A 64 -12.21 3.42 -2.78
CA GLY A 64 -10.95 3.00 -3.39
C GLY A 64 -9.77 3.95 -3.09
N HIS A 65 -10.02 5.26 -2.98
CA HIS A 65 -8.98 6.22 -2.60
C HIS A 65 -8.55 6.01 -1.14
N MET A 66 -9.51 5.85 -0.22
CA MET A 66 -9.21 5.59 1.19
C MET A 66 -8.45 4.28 1.35
N THR A 67 -8.87 3.20 0.69
CA THR A 67 -8.16 1.91 0.73
C THR A 67 -6.74 2.03 0.18
N LEU A 68 -6.52 2.76 -0.92
CA LEU A 68 -5.18 2.98 -1.47
C LEU A 68 -4.31 3.77 -0.49
N ALA A 69 -4.82 4.87 0.09
CA ALA A 69 -4.07 5.65 1.07
C ALA A 69 -3.67 4.80 2.29
N CYS A 70 -4.60 3.97 2.80
CA CYS A 70 -4.32 3.02 3.87
C CYS A 70 -3.27 1.97 3.47
N ALA A 71 -3.34 1.45 2.24
CA ALA A 71 -2.36 0.49 1.72
C ALA A 71 -0.95 1.09 1.68
N LEU A 72 -0.81 2.30 1.12
CA LEU A 72 0.46 3.01 1.05
C LEU A 72 0.99 3.37 2.45
N GLY A 73 0.13 3.86 3.35
CA GLY A 73 0.50 4.13 4.74
C GLY A 73 0.90 2.87 5.52
N TYR A 74 0.29 1.72 5.22
CA TYR A 74 0.71 0.44 5.81
C TYR A 74 2.08 0.00 5.32
N LEU A 75 2.41 0.23 4.05
CA LEU A 75 3.77 0.00 3.52
C LEU A 75 4.79 0.93 4.18
N ASP A 76 4.41 2.15 4.54
CA ASP A 76 5.29 3.05 5.30
C ASP A 76 5.56 2.51 6.70
N PHE A 77 4.50 2.07 7.36
CA PHE A 77 4.57 1.59 8.73
C PHE A 77 5.29 0.23 8.85
N ARG A 78 5.01 -0.72 7.97
CA ARG A 78 5.51 -2.11 8.09
C ARG A 78 6.67 -2.45 7.17
N HIS A 79 6.89 -1.66 6.12
CA HIS A 79 7.92 -1.90 5.09
C HIS A 79 8.83 -0.68 4.89
N GLU A 80 8.87 0.22 5.88
CA GLU A 80 9.82 1.34 5.98
C GLU A 80 9.73 2.32 4.78
N GLY A 81 8.58 2.37 4.10
CA GLY A 81 8.37 3.26 2.98
C GLY A 81 9.25 2.97 1.76
N LYS A 82 9.84 1.77 1.64
CA LYS A 82 10.73 1.37 0.54
C LYS A 82 10.11 1.58 -0.85
N TRP A 83 8.79 1.48 -0.94
CA TRP A 83 8.06 1.72 -2.18
C TRP A 83 8.25 3.14 -2.74
N ARG A 84 8.52 4.15 -1.91
CA ARG A 84 8.58 5.56 -2.35
C ARG A 84 9.61 5.83 -3.43
N ALA A 85 10.77 5.18 -3.36
CA ALA A 85 11.90 5.47 -4.25
C ALA A 85 11.57 5.22 -5.73
N GLY A 86 10.64 4.31 -6.03
CA GLY A 86 10.23 3.97 -7.40
C GLY A 86 8.92 4.60 -7.86
N HIS A 87 8.15 5.25 -6.97
CA HIS A 87 6.78 5.66 -7.26
C HIS A 87 6.49 7.13 -6.87
N PRO A 88 7.21 8.10 -7.47
CA PRO A 88 7.11 9.51 -7.09
C PRO A 88 5.73 10.14 -7.33
N LYS A 89 4.96 9.69 -8.33
CA LYS A 89 3.59 10.21 -8.54
C LYS A 89 2.63 9.70 -7.47
N LEU A 90 2.81 8.47 -6.98
CA LEU A 90 2.05 7.96 -5.84
C LEU A 90 2.44 8.64 -4.53
N VAL A 91 3.69 9.05 -4.36
CA VAL A 91 4.08 9.92 -3.23
C VAL A 91 3.30 11.24 -3.29
N GLN A 92 3.35 11.94 -4.43
CA GLN A 92 2.60 13.19 -4.61
C GLN A 92 1.09 13.00 -4.44
N TRP A 93 0.56 11.88 -4.92
CA TRP A 93 -0.85 11.53 -4.76
C TRP A 93 -1.22 11.33 -3.28
N LEU A 94 -0.38 10.62 -2.51
CA LEU A 94 -0.61 10.38 -1.10
C LEU A 94 -0.55 11.68 -0.29
N ASP A 95 0.41 12.57 -0.60
CA ASP A 95 0.51 13.88 0.03
C ASP A 95 -0.75 14.73 -0.24
N ALA A 96 -1.23 14.73 -1.49
CA ALA A 96 -2.47 15.40 -1.86
C ALA A 96 -3.70 14.79 -1.18
N PHE A 97 -3.75 13.46 -1.05
CA PHE A 97 -4.81 12.77 -0.32
C PHE A 97 -4.81 13.15 1.16
N ALA A 98 -3.65 13.12 1.82
CA ALA A 98 -3.51 13.47 3.23
C ALA A 98 -3.92 14.92 3.51
N ALA A 99 -3.59 15.85 2.60
CA ALA A 99 -4.03 17.24 2.70
C ALA A 99 -5.56 17.39 2.54
N ALA A 100 -6.18 16.60 1.67
CA ALA A 100 -7.63 16.63 1.44
C ALA A 100 -8.44 15.88 2.51
N VAL A 101 -7.82 14.94 3.23
CA VAL A 101 -8.46 14.06 4.22
C VAL A 101 -7.66 14.06 5.52
N PRO A 102 -7.80 15.10 6.38
CA PRO A 102 -7.01 15.24 7.61
C PRO A 102 -7.10 14.03 8.56
N ALA A 103 -8.24 13.34 8.58
CA ALA A 103 -8.45 12.13 9.37
C ALA A 103 -7.44 11.01 9.05
N PHE A 104 -6.84 10.99 7.85
CA PHE A 104 -5.79 10.03 7.50
C PHE A 104 -4.56 10.16 8.41
N GLU A 105 -4.11 11.40 8.65
CA GLU A 105 -2.97 11.67 9.53
C GLU A 105 -3.32 11.44 11.00
N GLU A 106 -4.53 11.82 11.42
CA GLU A 106 -5.03 11.64 12.79
C GLU A 106 -5.14 10.16 13.19
N THR A 107 -5.34 9.28 12.22
CA THR A 107 -5.51 7.83 12.42
C THR A 107 -4.23 7.03 12.16
N ARG A 108 -3.08 7.68 11.97
CA ARG A 108 -1.81 6.97 11.75
C ARG A 108 -1.53 5.97 12.87
N PRO A 109 -1.07 4.75 12.53
CA PRO A 109 -0.71 3.76 13.53
C PRO A 109 0.43 4.28 14.41
N LYS A 110 0.29 4.13 15.72
CA LYS A 110 1.37 4.39 16.69
C LYS A 110 2.27 3.17 16.78
N ALA A 111 3.59 3.41 16.84
CA ALA A 111 4.59 2.37 17.04
C ALA A 111 4.43 1.68 18.41
#